data_AF-A0A7Y5QJH3-F1
#
_entry.id   AF-A0A7Y5QJH3-F1
#
_cell.length_a   1.000
_cell.length_b   1.000
_cell.length_c   1.000
_cell.angle_alpha   90.00
_cell.angle_beta   90.00
_cell.angle_gamma   90.00
#
_symmetry.space_group_name_H-M   'P 1'
#
loop_
_entity.id
_entity.type
_entity.pdbx_description
1 polymer ?
#
loop_
_entity_poly.entity_id
_entity_poly.type
_entity_poly.pdbx_seq_one_letter_code
_entity_poly.pdbx_strand_id
1 'polypeptide(L)'
;MADLETPTIVKAARSRSSFYAALLYHVCDISVLPCNGKIPAVDWRALQYRAAGSYQIMKWSDDGLFGNVGVICGAVSDHLVVMDLDGDKAIEAFALTFPELTATYTVRTGSGHGKHLYFYARRLPPTTRVVGTVYGNIELRANGCYVIAPPSIHPVTGIAYALDNAVRPLTVDHLDDVVTWIKRLMAEKNGGSLPPATSRTNPVRQATRWAQAALADECRKVRSAPEGGQNVQLNLSAFKLGQLVANRVIDRLTVEETLYDAAVSSGYVARDGAGAARRTIASGLNAGMSPDKARPNARRS
;
A
#
# COMPACT_ATOMS: atom_id res chain seq x y z
N MET A 1 14.57 26.77 17.03
CA MET A 1 14.35 25.50 16.29
C MET A 1 13.94 24.47 17.31
N ALA A 2 12.65 24.11 17.37
CA ALA A 2 12.21 23.06 18.29
C ALA A 2 12.82 21.74 17.83
N ASP A 3 13.64 21.15 18.69
CA ASP A 3 14.15 19.80 18.51
C ASP A 3 12.94 18.86 18.53
N LEU A 4 12.53 18.38 17.34
CA LEU A 4 11.36 17.51 17.21
C LEU A 4 11.74 16.16 17.81
N GLU A 5 11.42 15.96 19.09
CA GLU A 5 11.58 14.68 19.76
C GLU A 5 11.03 13.55 18.89
N THR A 6 11.85 12.51 18.68
CA THR A 6 11.44 11.33 17.92
C THR A 6 10.14 10.76 18.51
N PRO A 7 9.08 10.52 17.70
CA PRO A 7 7.81 10.00 18.21
C PRO A 7 7.97 8.69 18.99
N THR A 8 7.22 8.52 20.07
CA THR A 8 7.30 7.31 20.93
C THR A 8 7.05 6.02 20.15
N ILE A 9 6.11 6.01 19.19
CA ILE A 9 5.86 4.86 18.31
C ILE A 9 7.10 4.50 17.46
N VAL A 10 7.90 5.49 17.04
CA VAL A 10 9.16 5.27 16.31
C VAL A 10 10.22 4.70 17.25
N LYS A 11 10.26 5.16 18.51
CA LYS A 11 11.13 4.57 19.55
C LYS A 11 10.74 3.11 19.82
N ALA A 12 9.45 2.80 19.90
CA ALA A 12 8.92 1.45 20.07
C ALA A 12 9.41 0.52 18.96
N ALA A 13 9.27 0.96 17.70
CA ALA A 13 9.64 0.18 16.55
C ALA A 13 11.14 -0.07 16.38
N ARG A 14 11.97 0.81 16.94
CA ARG A 14 13.44 0.67 16.97
C ARG A 14 13.97 -0.03 18.21
N SER A 15 13.09 -0.44 19.12
CA SER A 15 13.47 -1.21 20.31
C SER A 15 14.21 -2.49 19.91
N ARG A 16 15.13 -2.94 20.76
CA ARG A 16 15.79 -4.26 20.61
C ARG A 16 15.01 -5.40 21.25
N SER A 17 13.92 -5.08 21.97
CA SER A 17 13.11 -6.03 22.71
C SER A 17 11.64 -5.85 22.36
N SER A 18 10.97 -6.95 22.00
CA SER A 18 9.52 -6.99 21.76
C SER A 18 8.72 -6.57 23.01
N PHE A 19 9.17 -6.93 24.21
CA PHE A 19 8.57 -6.49 25.47
C PHE A 19 8.69 -4.97 25.66
N TYR A 20 9.89 -4.42 25.51
CA TYR A 20 10.08 -2.97 25.68
C TYR A 20 9.34 -2.18 24.60
N ALA A 21 9.27 -2.71 23.37
CA ALA A 21 8.43 -2.16 22.32
C ALA A 21 6.95 -2.17 22.72
N ALA A 22 6.46 -3.26 23.29
CA ALA A 22 5.07 -3.38 23.74
C ALA A 22 4.70 -2.32 24.79
N LEU A 23 5.60 -2.03 25.75
CA LEU A 23 5.40 -0.94 26.71
C LEU A 23 5.33 0.44 26.02
N LEU A 24 6.19 0.69 25.03
CA LEU A 24 6.19 1.97 24.30
C LEU A 24 4.98 2.13 23.38
N TYR A 25 4.51 1.06 22.75
CA TYR A 25 3.24 1.08 22.01
C TYR A 25 2.07 1.34 22.95
N HIS A 26 2.04 0.70 24.12
CA HIS A 26 1.02 0.94 25.15
C HIS A 26 0.98 2.41 25.60
N VAL A 27 2.14 3.07 25.76
CA VAL A 27 2.22 4.52 26.06
C VAL A 27 1.65 5.39 24.92
N CYS A 28 1.55 4.86 23.71
CA CYS A 28 0.91 5.54 22.57
C CYS A 28 -0.60 5.23 22.47
N ASP A 29 -1.22 4.69 23.53
CA ASP A 29 -2.59 4.19 23.54
C ASP A 29 -2.86 3.10 22.47
N ILE A 30 -1.81 2.39 22.05
CA ILE A 30 -1.92 1.25 21.14
C ILE A 30 -1.97 -0.03 21.99
N SER A 31 -3.09 -0.74 21.92
CA SER A 31 -3.25 -2.03 22.57
C SER A 31 -2.33 -3.07 21.94
N VAL A 32 -1.70 -3.89 22.78
CA VAL A 32 -0.66 -4.85 22.38
C VAL A 32 -0.99 -6.26 22.84
N LEU A 33 -0.34 -7.24 22.21
CA LEU A 33 -0.30 -8.62 22.67
C LEU A 33 1.07 -9.26 22.39
N PRO A 34 1.51 -10.21 23.21
CA PRO A 34 2.65 -11.06 22.90
C PRO A 34 2.28 -12.04 21.79
N CYS A 35 3.22 -12.31 20.90
CA CYS A 35 3.06 -13.25 19.79
C CYS A 35 4.21 -14.27 19.76
N ASN A 36 3.92 -15.49 19.34
CA ASN A 36 4.91 -16.45 18.87
C ASN A 36 4.84 -16.52 17.34
N GLY A 37 5.89 -16.04 16.67
CA GLY A 37 5.86 -15.82 15.23
C GLY A 37 4.77 -14.80 14.86
N LYS A 38 3.74 -15.24 14.13
CA LYS A 38 2.59 -14.39 13.76
C LYS A 38 1.31 -14.69 14.57
N ILE A 39 1.38 -15.54 15.58
CA ILE A 39 0.22 -16.05 16.32
C ILE A 39 0.23 -15.46 17.74
N PRO A 40 -0.91 -15.03 18.31
CA PRO A 40 -0.98 -14.58 19.70
C PRO A 40 -0.52 -15.68 20.66
N ALA A 41 0.31 -15.32 21.64
CA ALA A 41 0.74 -16.23 22.70
C ALA A 41 -0.28 -16.34 23.86
N VAL A 42 -1.39 -15.61 23.76
CA VAL A 42 -2.46 -15.51 24.76
C VAL A 42 -3.82 -15.53 24.08
N ASP A 43 -4.88 -15.86 24.83
CA ASP A 43 -6.24 -15.58 24.35
C ASP A 43 -6.45 -14.07 24.27
N TRP A 44 -6.70 -13.59 23.05
CA TRP A 44 -6.80 -12.18 22.73
C TRP A 44 -8.23 -11.74 22.44
N ARG A 45 -9.24 -12.62 22.58
CA ARG A 45 -10.64 -12.28 22.28
C ARG A 45 -11.14 -11.08 23.10
N ALA A 46 -10.80 -11.04 24.38
CA ALA A 46 -11.14 -9.91 25.25
C ALA A 46 -10.32 -8.65 24.89
N LEU A 47 -9.10 -8.83 24.39
CA LEU A 47 -8.18 -7.74 24.04
C LEU A 47 -8.63 -6.93 22.82
N GLN A 48 -9.57 -7.47 22.02
CA GLN A 48 -10.23 -6.73 20.94
C GLN A 48 -11.09 -5.56 21.45
N TYR A 49 -11.51 -5.60 22.72
CA TYR A 49 -12.43 -4.63 23.31
C TYR A 49 -11.83 -3.91 24.53
N ARG A 50 -10.82 -4.50 25.18
CA ARG A 50 -10.18 -3.94 26.37
C ARG A 50 -8.67 -4.09 26.28
N ALA A 51 -7.95 -2.98 26.26
CA ALA A 51 -6.49 -2.99 26.23
C ALA A 51 -5.90 -3.65 27.49
N ALA A 52 -4.79 -4.37 27.31
CA ALA A 52 -3.99 -4.84 28.42
C ALA A 52 -3.32 -3.64 29.11
N GLY A 53 -3.34 -3.63 30.44
CA GLY A 53 -2.59 -2.65 31.23
C GLY A 53 -1.11 -3.03 31.34
N SER A 54 -0.27 -2.09 31.76
CA SER A 54 1.16 -2.29 31.96
C SER A 54 1.51 -3.50 32.84
N TYR A 55 0.76 -3.74 33.92
CA TYR A 55 0.95 -4.91 34.78
C TYR A 55 0.80 -6.24 34.03
N GLN A 56 -0.23 -6.34 33.19
CA GLN A 56 -0.47 -7.55 32.39
C GLN A 56 0.63 -7.72 31.33
N ILE A 57 1.09 -6.63 30.72
CA ILE A 57 2.22 -6.64 29.78
C ILE A 57 3.52 -7.11 30.46
N MET A 58 3.81 -6.60 31.67
CA MET A 58 4.97 -7.06 32.46
C MET A 58 4.86 -8.55 32.79
N LYS A 59 3.69 -9.00 33.24
CA LYS A 59 3.45 -10.42 33.52
C LYS A 59 3.71 -11.32 32.30
N TRP A 60 3.25 -10.92 31.12
CA TRP A 60 3.53 -11.69 29.90
C TRP A 60 5.03 -11.75 29.57
N SER A 61 5.80 -10.73 29.95
CA SER A 61 7.26 -10.76 29.82
C SER A 61 7.90 -11.72 30.81
N ASP A 62 7.46 -11.70 32.07
CA ASP A 62 7.95 -12.62 33.10
C ASP A 62 7.65 -14.09 32.75
N ASP A 63 6.49 -14.32 32.14
CA ASP A 63 6.06 -15.62 31.62
C ASP A 63 6.77 -15.99 30.28
N GLY A 64 7.65 -15.14 29.76
CA GLY A 64 8.46 -15.41 28.56
C GLY A 64 7.70 -15.38 27.22
N LEU A 65 6.54 -14.73 27.16
CA LEU A 65 5.62 -14.84 26.03
C LEU A 65 5.97 -13.91 24.84
N PHE A 66 6.84 -12.93 25.02
CA PHE A 66 7.21 -11.94 23.99
C PHE A 66 8.26 -12.44 22.99
N GLY A 67 7.93 -13.51 22.25
CA GLY A 67 8.71 -13.88 21.06
C GLY A 67 8.67 -12.77 20.00
N ASN A 68 7.49 -12.19 19.81
CA ASN A 68 7.17 -11.05 18.95
C ASN A 68 6.10 -10.17 19.65
N VAL A 69 5.85 -8.99 19.09
CA VAL A 69 4.79 -8.06 19.53
C VAL A 69 3.77 -7.84 18.43
N GLY A 70 2.50 -8.02 18.78
CA GLY A 70 1.36 -7.61 17.97
C GLY A 70 0.75 -6.31 18.49
N VAL A 71 0.22 -5.51 17.59
CA VAL A 71 -0.62 -4.33 17.92
C VAL A 71 -2.04 -4.57 17.42
N ILE A 72 -3.02 -4.36 18.29
CA ILE A 72 -4.43 -4.59 18.00
C ILE A 72 -4.97 -3.35 17.29
N CYS A 73 -5.74 -3.55 16.22
CA CYS A 73 -6.37 -2.49 15.45
C CYS A 73 -7.79 -2.21 16.00
N GLY A 74 -8.31 -1.04 15.68
CA GLY A 74 -9.68 -0.65 15.98
C GLY A 74 -9.83 0.26 17.20
N ALA A 75 -11.04 0.29 17.75
CA ALA A 75 -11.44 1.21 18.82
C ALA A 75 -10.58 1.08 20.08
N VAL A 76 -10.09 -0.13 20.37
CA VAL A 76 -9.25 -0.41 21.55
C VAL A 76 -7.86 0.26 21.49
N SER A 77 -7.44 0.73 20.31
CA SER A 77 -6.16 1.38 20.07
C SER A 77 -6.34 2.79 19.50
N ASP A 78 -7.25 3.57 20.10
CA ASP A 78 -7.63 4.90 19.64
C ASP A 78 -7.99 4.97 18.14
N HIS A 79 -8.79 4.02 17.68
CA HIS A 79 -9.22 3.94 16.28
C HIS A 79 -8.08 3.72 15.27
N LEU A 80 -7.01 3.04 15.69
CA LEU A 80 -5.91 2.63 14.82
C LEU A 80 -6.41 1.69 13.70
N VAL A 81 -6.06 2.01 12.46
CA VAL A 81 -6.33 1.20 11.27
C VAL A 81 -5.01 0.93 10.56
N VAL A 82 -4.83 -0.28 10.05
CA VAL A 82 -3.64 -0.65 9.29
C VAL A 82 -4.02 -1.14 7.91
N MET A 83 -3.49 -0.50 6.88
CA MET A 83 -3.54 -0.98 5.51
C MET A 83 -2.39 -1.97 5.29
N ASP A 84 -2.72 -3.24 5.18
CA ASP A 84 -1.81 -4.36 4.97
C ASP A 84 -1.78 -4.71 3.47
N LEU A 85 -0.64 -4.43 2.85
CA LEU A 85 -0.39 -4.58 1.42
C LEU A 85 0.68 -5.66 1.23
N ASP A 86 0.30 -6.80 0.66
CA ASP A 86 1.18 -7.95 0.46
C ASP A 86 1.68 -7.99 -0.99
N GLY A 87 2.87 -7.44 -1.22
CA GLY A 87 3.57 -7.44 -2.50
C GLY A 87 3.68 -6.07 -3.17
N ASP A 88 4.71 -5.92 -4.02
CA ASP A 88 5.03 -4.65 -4.68
C ASP A 88 3.88 -4.12 -5.53
N LYS A 89 3.09 -4.99 -6.17
CA LYS A 89 1.92 -4.60 -6.97
C LYS A 89 0.79 -4.02 -6.12
N ALA A 90 0.54 -4.56 -4.93
CA ALA A 90 -0.47 -4.05 -4.01
C ALA A 90 -0.05 -2.68 -3.47
N ILE A 91 1.24 -2.53 -3.16
CA ILE A 91 1.85 -1.26 -2.73
C ILE A 91 1.72 -0.21 -3.83
N GLU A 92 2.11 -0.55 -5.06
CA GLU A 92 2.00 0.33 -6.23
C GLU A 92 0.54 0.72 -6.49
N ALA A 93 -0.38 -0.25 -6.52
CA ALA A 93 -1.80 0.02 -6.74
C ALA A 93 -2.39 0.95 -5.66
N PHE A 94 -2.08 0.73 -4.39
CA PHE A 94 -2.54 1.61 -3.31
C PHE A 94 -1.94 3.01 -3.43
N ALA A 95 -0.62 3.12 -3.65
CA ALA A 95 0.05 4.41 -3.79
C ALA A 95 -0.44 5.22 -4.99
N LEU A 96 -0.81 4.55 -6.08
CA LEU A 96 -1.42 5.17 -7.24
C LEU A 96 -2.87 5.61 -6.98
N THR A 97 -3.62 4.84 -6.20
CA THR A 97 -5.05 5.13 -5.92
C THR A 97 -5.22 6.19 -4.83
N PHE A 98 -4.35 6.19 -3.81
CA PHE A 98 -4.43 7.04 -2.61
C PHE A 98 -3.06 7.66 -2.26
N PRO A 99 -2.45 8.46 -3.14
CA PRO A 99 -1.11 9.03 -2.90
C PRO A 99 -1.04 9.86 -1.61
N GLU A 100 -2.11 10.57 -1.26
CA GLU A 100 -2.23 11.34 -0.02
C GLU A 100 -2.15 10.48 1.26
N LEU A 101 -2.48 9.19 1.16
CA LEU A 101 -2.42 8.24 2.28
C LEU A 101 -1.06 7.56 2.42
N THR A 102 -0.11 7.81 1.52
CA THR A 102 1.21 7.15 1.55
C THR A 102 2.19 7.79 2.52
N ALA A 103 2.01 9.07 2.83
CA ALA A 103 2.87 9.83 3.74
C ALA A 103 2.51 9.59 5.22
N THR A 104 2.50 8.33 5.64
CA THR A 104 2.16 7.92 7.01
C THR A 104 3.20 6.98 7.61
N TYR A 105 3.12 6.72 8.91
CA TYR A 105 3.94 5.71 9.58
C TYR A 105 3.80 4.37 8.85
N THR A 106 4.94 3.88 8.33
CA THR A 106 4.96 2.73 7.43
C THR A 106 6.00 1.72 7.90
N VAL A 107 5.58 0.46 7.99
CA VAL A 107 6.41 -0.67 8.35
C VAL A 107 6.56 -1.58 7.13
N ARG A 108 7.80 -1.87 6.75
CA ARG A 108 8.09 -2.98 5.84
C ARG A 108 7.90 -4.29 6.59
N THR A 109 7.15 -5.21 6.00
CA THR A 109 6.94 -6.53 6.60
C THR A 109 8.17 -7.40 6.42
N GLY A 110 8.35 -8.38 7.30
CA GLY A 110 9.44 -9.34 7.15
C GLY A 110 9.25 -10.35 6.00
N SER A 111 8.20 -10.27 5.18
CA SER A 111 8.10 -11.06 3.95
C SER A 111 9.00 -10.54 2.82
N GLY A 112 9.57 -9.33 2.98
CA GLY A 112 10.49 -8.70 2.01
C GLY A 112 9.79 -7.76 1.02
N HIS A 113 8.50 -7.99 0.73
CA HIS A 113 7.75 -7.26 -0.30
C HIS A 113 6.42 -6.68 0.17
N GLY A 114 6.10 -6.77 1.46
CA GLY A 114 4.86 -6.21 2.02
C GLY A 114 5.08 -4.92 2.81
N LYS A 115 4.01 -4.14 2.98
CA LYS A 115 3.99 -2.96 3.84
C LYS A 115 2.71 -2.90 4.68
N HIS A 116 2.86 -2.42 5.90
CA HIS A 116 1.77 -1.98 6.76
C HIS A 116 1.80 -0.45 6.85
N LEU A 117 0.75 0.23 6.39
CA LEU A 117 0.57 1.68 6.53
C LEU A 117 -0.43 1.94 7.65
N TYR A 118 -0.05 2.74 8.65
CA TYR A 118 -0.83 2.94 9.86
C TYR A 118 -1.59 4.27 9.79
N PHE A 119 -2.83 4.30 10.26
CA PHE A 119 -3.68 5.49 10.28
C PHE A 119 -4.48 5.55 11.58
N TYR A 120 -4.80 6.74 12.05
CA TYR A 120 -5.88 6.94 13.01
C TYR A 120 -7.11 7.45 12.25
N ALA A 121 -8.26 6.78 12.38
CA ALA A 121 -9.47 7.14 11.66
C ALA A 121 -10.55 7.63 12.63
N ARG A 122 -10.96 8.90 12.52
CA ARG A 122 -12.00 9.47 13.41
C ARG A 122 -13.32 8.70 13.33
N ARG A 123 -13.66 8.20 12.14
CA ARG A 123 -14.70 7.20 11.92
C ARG A 123 -14.05 5.87 11.53
N LEU A 124 -14.19 4.86 12.39
CA LEU A 124 -13.65 3.53 12.13
C LEU A 124 -14.34 2.87 10.91
N PRO A 125 -13.58 2.43 9.90
CA PRO A 125 -14.12 1.62 8.81
C PRO A 125 -14.35 0.16 9.25
N PRO A 126 -15.15 -0.62 8.51
CA PRO A 126 -15.17 -2.06 8.68
C PRO A 126 -13.83 -2.67 8.21
N THR A 127 -13.39 -3.72 8.89
CA THR A 127 -12.32 -4.59 8.38
C THR A 127 -12.74 -5.13 7.01
N THR A 128 -11.93 -4.88 5.99
CA THR A 128 -12.27 -5.19 4.60
C THR A 128 -11.05 -5.80 3.91
N ARG A 129 -11.22 -6.95 3.26
CA ARG A 129 -10.11 -7.71 2.67
C ARG A 129 -10.44 -8.24 1.30
N VAL A 130 -9.46 -8.22 0.40
CA VAL A 130 -9.46 -9.01 -0.83
C VAL A 130 -8.16 -9.80 -0.93
N VAL A 131 -8.26 -11.07 -1.32
CA VAL A 131 -7.11 -11.97 -1.47
C VAL A 131 -7.02 -12.51 -2.89
N GLY A 132 -5.82 -12.85 -3.35
CA GLY A 132 -5.60 -13.48 -4.65
C GLY A 132 -6.06 -12.60 -5.83
N THR A 133 -5.86 -11.29 -5.74
CA THR A 133 -6.04 -10.38 -6.87
C THR A 133 -4.79 -10.39 -7.77
N VAL A 134 -4.87 -9.76 -8.93
CA VAL A 134 -3.70 -9.50 -9.79
C VAL A 134 -2.63 -8.62 -9.11
N TYR A 135 -3.02 -7.90 -8.05
CA TYR A 135 -2.14 -7.04 -7.25
C TYR A 135 -1.55 -7.73 -6.01
N GLY A 136 -2.09 -8.89 -5.61
CA GLY A 136 -1.73 -9.56 -4.35
C GLY A 136 -2.87 -9.55 -3.33
N ASN A 137 -2.51 -9.69 -2.05
CA ASN A 137 -3.47 -9.60 -0.93
C ASN A 137 -3.49 -8.17 -0.39
N ILE A 138 -4.69 -7.67 -0.15
CA ILE A 138 -4.94 -6.28 0.26
C ILE A 138 -5.97 -6.34 1.40
N GLU A 139 -5.61 -5.81 2.56
CA GLU A 139 -6.47 -5.83 3.73
C GLU A 139 -6.43 -4.50 4.48
N LEU A 140 -7.60 -3.90 4.69
CA LEU A 140 -7.80 -2.81 5.63
C LEU A 140 -8.19 -3.41 6.98
N ARG A 141 -7.24 -3.44 7.92
CA ARG A 141 -7.40 -4.02 9.26
C ARG A 141 -7.89 -2.97 10.24
N ALA A 142 -9.10 -3.14 10.74
CA ALA A 142 -9.72 -2.30 11.78
C ALA A 142 -10.10 -3.18 12.99
N ASN A 143 -11.31 -3.05 13.53
CA ASN A 143 -11.78 -3.87 14.65
C ASN A 143 -11.63 -5.37 14.37
N GLY A 144 -11.28 -6.12 15.41
CA GLY A 144 -11.15 -7.59 15.33
C GLY A 144 -9.89 -8.06 14.60
N CYS A 145 -8.93 -7.17 14.37
CA CYS A 145 -7.63 -7.49 13.76
C CYS A 145 -6.48 -7.05 14.65
N TYR A 146 -5.33 -7.68 14.44
CA TYR A 146 -4.03 -7.19 14.90
C TYR A 146 -3.02 -7.30 13.74
N VAL A 147 -1.89 -6.62 13.86
CA VAL A 147 -0.73 -6.81 13.00
C VAL A 147 0.52 -7.07 13.82
N ILE A 148 1.47 -7.78 13.23
CA ILE A 148 2.81 -7.90 13.81
C ILE A 148 3.55 -6.58 13.60
N ALA A 149 4.05 -6.02 14.69
CA ALA A 149 4.72 -4.72 14.71
C ALA A 149 6.24 -4.89 14.91
N PRO A 150 7.07 -3.95 14.45
CA PRO A 150 8.49 -3.93 14.81
C PRO A 150 8.67 -3.90 16.34
N PRO A 151 9.73 -4.52 16.89
CA PRO A 151 10.88 -5.09 16.20
C PRO A 151 10.76 -6.60 15.88
N SER A 152 9.53 -7.12 15.82
CA SER A 152 9.26 -8.55 15.63
C SER A 152 10.00 -9.17 14.45
N ILE A 153 10.29 -10.47 14.54
CA ILE A 153 10.95 -11.27 13.51
C ILE A 153 9.93 -12.14 12.77
N HIS A 154 9.96 -12.10 11.44
CA HIS A 154 9.08 -12.93 10.63
C HIS A 154 9.49 -14.41 10.71
N PRO A 155 8.59 -15.33 11.11
CA PRO A 155 8.97 -16.68 11.53
C PRO A 155 9.54 -17.56 10.42
N VAL A 156 9.20 -17.28 9.16
CA VAL A 156 9.66 -18.08 8.01
C VAL A 156 10.94 -17.54 7.38
N THR A 157 11.06 -16.22 7.29
CA THR A 157 12.16 -15.56 6.55
C THR A 157 13.29 -15.12 7.46
N GLY A 158 13.05 -15.03 8.77
CA GLY A 158 13.99 -14.47 9.74
C GLY A 158 14.20 -12.96 9.62
N ILE A 159 13.53 -12.28 8.68
CA ILE A 159 13.67 -10.84 8.46
C ILE A 159 12.79 -10.08 9.46
N ALA A 160 13.36 -9.03 10.06
CA ALA A 160 12.66 -8.17 11.00
C ALA A 160 11.61 -7.29 10.28
N TYR A 161 10.48 -7.06 10.95
CA TYR A 161 9.60 -5.95 10.62
C TYR A 161 10.32 -4.65 10.95
N ALA A 162 10.41 -3.72 10.00
CA ALA A 162 11.23 -2.52 10.15
C ALA A 162 10.53 -1.27 9.61
N LEU A 163 10.89 -0.10 10.14
CA LEU A 163 10.36 1.17 9.65
C LEU A 163 10.83 1.45 8.22
N ASP A 164 9.88 1.77 7.36
CA ASP A 164 10.11 2.36 6.04
C ASP A 164 9.88 3.87 6.07
N ASN A 165 8.90 4.34 6.86
CA ASN A 165 8.66 5.76 7.10
C ASN A 165 8.48 6.04 8.60
N ALA A 166 9.40 6.82 9.18
CA ALA A 166 9.52 7.05 10.62
C ALA A 166 8.84 8.35 11.08
N VAL A 167 7.53 8.46 10.82
CA VAL A 167 6.68 9.61 11.20
C VAL A 167 5.58 9.18 12.17
N ARG A 168 4.68 10.07 12.59
CA ARG A 168 3.46 9.65 13.31
C ARG A 168 2.44 9.07 12.31
N PRO A 169 1.58 8.11 12.73
CA PRO A 169 0.45 7.71 11.90
C PRO A 169 -0.41 8.92 11.53
N LEU A 170 -0.76 9.03 10.25
CA LEU A 170 -1.64 10.06 9.72
C LEU A 170 -3.04 9.91 10.34
N THR A 171 -3.60 11.02 10.80
CA THR A 171 -5.01 11.07 11.24
C THR A 171 -5.89 11.48 10.06
N VAL A 172 -6.94 10.70 9.80
CA VAL A 172 -7.91 10.93 8.73
C VAL A 172 -9.34 10.94 9.29
N ASP A 173 -10.26 11.62 8.60
CA ASP A 173 -11.67 11.63 9.01
C ASP A 173 -12.31 10.25 8.84
N HIS A 174 -12.06 9.59 7.70
CA HIS A 174 -12.57 8.25 7.36
C HIS A 174 -11.71 7.60 6.27
N LEU A 175 -11.96 6.30 6.02
CA LEU A 175 -11.30 5.50 4.96
C LEU A 175 -12.32 4.84 4.02
N ASP A 176 -13.51 5.43 3.88
CA ASP A 176 -14.62 4.86 3.09
C ASP A 176 -14.27 4.63 1.60
N ASP A 177 -13.43 5.49 1.01
CA ASP A 177 -12.97 5.32 -0.37
C ASP A 177 -12.03 4.12 -0.50
N VAL A 178 -11.17 3.86 0.50
CA VAL A 178 -10.33 2.66 0.56
C VAL A 178 -11.20 1.41 0.69
N VAL A 179 -12.22 1.43 1.55
CA VAL A 179 -13.19 0.33 1.68
C VAL A 179 -13.90 0.07 0.35
N THR A 180 -14.34 1.12 -0.33
CA THR A 180 -15.01 1.04 -1.63
C THR A 180 -14.09 0.46 -2.70
N TRP A 181 -12.83 0.87 -2.71
CA TRP A 181 -11.81 0.35 -3.60
C TRP A 181 -11.57 -1.15 -3.40
N ILE A 182 -11.38 -1.62 -2.15
CA ILE A 182 -11.21 -3.05 -1.87
C ILE A 182 -12.46 -3.85 -2.31
N LYS A 183 -13.67 -3.30 -2.10
CA LYS A 183 -14.92 -3.94 -2.57
C LYS A 183 -15.03 -4.04 -4.08
N ARG A 184 -14.51 -3.05 -4.83
CA ARG A 184 -14.43 -3.12 -6.30
C ARG A 184 -13.49 -4.23 -6.75
N LEU A 185 -12.29 -4.31 -6.15
CA LEU A 185 -11.35 -5.39 -6.43
C LEU A 185 -11.94 -6.78 -6.14
N MET A 186 -12.76 -6.91 -5.08
CA MET A 186 -13.50 -8.15 -4.79
C MET A 186 -14.50 -8.51 -5.91
N ALA A 187 -15.26 -7.52 -6.39
CA ALA A 187 -16.26 -7.74 -7.45
C ALA A 187 -15.60 -8.12 -8.79
N GLU A 188 -14.54 -7.39 -9.17
CA GLU A 188 -13.75 -7.65 -10.38
C GLU A 188 -13.15 -9.05 -10.38
N LYS A 189 -12.55 -9.46 -9.24
CA LYS A 189 -12.02 -10.82 -9.07
C LYS A 189 -13.10 -11.89 -9.28
N ASN A 190 -14.32 -11.62 -8.85
CA ASN A 190 -15.43 -12.58 -8.94
C ASN A 190 -16.17 -12.53 -10.29
N GLY A 191 -15.68 -11.77 -11.27
CA GLY A 191 -16.32 -11.61 -12.58
C GLY A 191 -17.63 -10.81 -12.53
N GLY A 192 -17.92 -10.15 -11.41
CA GLY A 192 -19.11 -9.31 -11.24
C GLY A 192 -18.84 -7.89 -11.74
N SER A 193 -19.73 -7.35 -12.56
CA SER A 193 -19.78 -5.90 -12.80
C SER A 193 -20.52 -5.24 -11.63
N LEU A 194 -19.88 -4.30 -10.94
CA LEU A 194 -20.62 -3.39 -10.06
C LEU A 194 -21.43 -2.43 -10.94
N PRO A 195 -22.67 -2.06 -10.56
CA PRO A 195 -23.38 -0.99 -11.24
C PRO A 195 -22.52 0.29 -11.19
N PRO A 196 -22.54 1.11 -12.27
CA PRO A 196 -21.78 2.34 -12.31
C PRO A 196 -22.16 3.20 -11.12
N ALA A 197 -21.16 3.75 -10.43
CA ALA A 197 -21.35 4.55 -9.22
C ALA A 197 -22.20 5.79 -9.52
N THR A 198 -23.52 5.69 -9.34
CA THR A 198 -24.44 6.82 -9.29
C THR A 198 -24.52 7.29 -7.84
N SER A 199 -23.58 8.14 -7.43
CA SER A 199 -23.81 9.06 -6.30
C SER A 199 -22.98 10.32 -6.46
N ARG A 200 -23.71 11.43 -6.46
CA ARG A 200 -23.28 12.80 -6.75
C ARG A 200 -22.61 13.41 -5.52
N THR A 201 -21.29 13.29 -5.40
CA THR A 201 -20.44 14.24 -4.66
C THR A 201 -19.01 14.18 -5.21
N ASN A 202 -18.78 15.00 -6.23
CA ASN A 202 -17.50 15.43 -6.82
C ASN A 202 -16.20 14.57 -6.63
N PRO A 203 -16.15 13.31 -7.11
CA PRO A 203 -14.93 12.49 -7.13
C PRO A 203 -14.07 12.76 -8.38
N VAL A 204 -14.65 13.37 -9.42
CA VAL A 204 -14.00 13.58 -10.72
C VAL A 204 -12.79 14.52 -10.60
N ARG A 205 -12.85 15.57 -9.77
CA ARG A 205 -11.73 16.53 -9.64
C ARG A 205 -10.50 15.96 -8.94
N GLN A 206 -10.68 15.12 -7.92
CA GLN A 206 -9.55 14.42 -7.28
C GLN A 206 -9.06 13.29 -8.19
N ALA A 207 -9.99 12.61 -8.87
CA ALA A 207 -9.67 11.57 -9.83
C ALA A 207 -8.75 12.06 -10.97
N THR A 208 -9.04 13.26 -11.48
CA THR A 208 -8.25 13.91 -12.54
C THR A 208 -6.87 14.36 -12.06
N ARG A 209 -6.68 14.81 -10.80
CA ARG A 209 -5.37 15.29 -10.33
C ARG A 209 -4.35 14.17 -10.11
N TRP A 210 -4.78 13.00 -9.61
CA TRP A 210 -3.86 11.87 -9.44
C TRP A 210 -3.51 11.21 -10.76
N ALA A 211 -4.47 11.11 -11.69
CA ALA A 211 -4.25 10.58 -13.03
C ALA A 211 -3.22 11.42 -13.79
N GLN A 212 -3.30 12.75 -13.63
CA GLN A 212 -2.33 13.70 -14.16
C GLN A 212 -0.95 13.52 -13.50
N ALA A 213 -0.86 13.25 -12.20
CA ALA A 213 0.40 13.01 -11.52
C ALA A 213 1.08 11.69 -11.95
N ALA A 214 0.31 10.60 -12.07
CA ALA A 214 0.79 9.32 -12.59
C ALA A 214 1.27 9.44 -14.04
N LEU A 215 0.49 10.12 -14.89
CA LEU A 215 0.89 10.46 -16.25
C LEU A 215 2.19 11.28 -16.27
N ALA A 216 2.31 12.30 -15.41
CA ALA A 216 3.50 13.14 -15.33
C ALA A 216 4.76 12.37 -14.87
N ASP A 217 4.62 11.45 -13.91
CA ASP A 217 5.71 10.61 -13.41
C ASP A 217 6.19 9.62 -14.47
N GLU A 218 5.28 8.91 -15.12
CA GLU A 218 5.61 7.99 -16.22
C GLU A 218 6.25 8.75 -17.39
N CYS A 219 5.75 9.94 -17.73
CA CYS A 219 6.41 10.81 -18.71
C CYS A 219 7.81 11.25 -18.27
N ARG A 220 8.04 11.46 -16.97
CA ARG A 220 9.39 11.79 -16.44
C ARG A 220 10.34 10.62 -16.65
N LYS A 221 9.91 9.39 -16.36
CA LYS A 221 10.70 8.16 -16.59
C LYS A 221 11.05 7.99 -18.07
N VAL A 222 10.10 8.22 -18.98
CA VAL A 222 10.35 8.19 -20.44
C VAL A 222 11.38 9.24 -20.84
N ARG A 223 11.27 10.47 -20.34
CA ARG A 223 12.21 11.57 -20.64
C ARG A 223 13.63 11.28 -20.16
N SER A 224 13.78 10.67 -19.00
CA SER A 224 15.09 10.36 -18.40
C SER A 224 15.66 9.00 -18.82
N ALA A 225 14.98 8.26 -19.69
CA ALA A 225 15.45 6.94 -20.10
C ALA A 225 16.78 7.05 -20.87
N PRO A 226 17.81 6.24 -20.53
CA PRO A 226 19.07 6.24 -21.24
C PRO A 226 18.91 5.94 -22.73
N GLU A 227 19.85 6.43 -23.53
CA GLU A 227 19.87 6.13 -24.96
C GLU A 227 19.91 4.61 -25.22
N GLY A 228 19.01 4.13 -26.07
CA GLY A 228 18.79 2.70 -26.35
C GLY A 228 17.75 2.03 -25.45
N GLY A 229 17.47 2.58 -24.27
CA GLY A 229 16.46 2.09 -23.34
C GLY A 229 15.06 2.71 -23.51
N GLN A 230 14.95 3.80 -24.28
CA GLN A 230 13.72 4.60 -24.33
C GLN A 230 12.50 3.82 -24.85
N ASN A 231 12.66 2.93 -25.82
CA ASN A 231 11.55 2.12 -26.34
C ASN A 231 10.94 1.20 -25.26
N VAL A 232 11.80 0.56 -24.47
CA VAL A 232 11.40 -0.34 -23.38
C VAL A 232 10.66 0.45 -22.31
N GLN A 233 11.23 1.59 -21.88
CA GLN A 233 10.58 2.45 -20.89
C GLN A 233 9.25 3.01 -21.41
N LEU A 234 9.18 3.45 -22.67
CA LEU A 234 7.96 3.96 -23.30
C LEU A 234 6.86 2.90 -23.33
N ASN A 235 7.21 1.65 -23.68
CA ASN A 235 6.26 0.55 -23.67
C ASN A 235 5.76 0.21 -22.25
N LEU A 236 6.67 0.15 -21.28
CA LEU A 236 6.32 -0.11 -19.88
C LEU A 236 5.41 0.98 -19.31
N SER A 237 5.74 2.25 -19.59
CA SER A 237 4.96 3.41 -19.16
C SER A 237 3.57 3.39 -19.79
N ALA A 238 3.48 3.10 -21.09
CA ALA A 238 2.22 2.92 -21.82
C ALA A 238 1.40 1.75 -21.27
N PHE A 239 2.04 0.63 -20.90
CA PHE A 239 1.35 -0.49 -20.26
C PHE A 239 0.74 -0.12 -18.91
N LYS A 240 1.51 0.55 -18.03
CA LYS A 240 1.01 0.99 -16.72
C LYS A 240 -0.15 1.96 -16.86
N LEU A 241 -0.02 2.97 -17.72
CA LEU A 241 -1.09 3.94 -17.96
C LEU A 241 -2.30 3.32 -18.68
N GLY A 242 -2.09 2.25 -19.47
CA GLY A 242 -3.17 1.47 -20.08
C GLY A 242 -4.12 0.85 -19.05
N GLN A 243 -3.62 0.49 -17.87
CA GLN A 243 -4.47 0.02 -16.77
C GLN A 243 -5.38 1.14 -16.25
N LEU A 244 -4.89 2.39 -16.22
CA LEU A 244 -5.71 3.55 -15.83
C LEU A 244 -6.78 3.85 -16.89
N VAL A 245 -6.42 3.75 -18.17
CA VAL A 245 -7.36 3.92 -19.29
C VAL A 245 -8.46 2.84 -19.25
N ALA A 246 -8.11 1.56 -19.01
CA ALA A 246 -9.10 0.50 -18.87
C ALA A 246 -10.08 0.74 -17.71
N ASN A 247 -9.61 1.36 -16.63
CA ASN A 247 -10.43 1.75 -15.49
C ASN A 247 -11.14 3.10 -15.66
N ARG A 248 -11.10 3.70 -16.87
CA ARG A 248 -11.73 4.99 -17.23
C ARG A 248 -11.33 6.16 -16.34
N VAL A 249 -10.14 6.07 -15.77
CA VAL A 249 -9.55 7.10 -14.90
C VAL A 249 -9.05 8.27 -15.71
N ILE A 250 -8.36 7.97 -16.81
CA ILE A 250 -7.75 8.93 -17.71
C ILE A 250 -8.14 8.58 -19.13
N ASP A 251 -8.36 9.62 -19.91
CA ASP A 251 -8.69 9.45 -21.31
C ASP A 251 -7.49 8.91 -22.10
N ARG A 252 -7.78 8.00 -23.03
CA ARG A 252 -6.76 7.32 -23.84
C ARG A 252 -5.98 8.32 -24.70
N LEU A 253 -6.66 9.29 -25.32
CA LEU A 253 -6.04 10.27 -26.20
C LEU A 253 -5.06 11.14 -25.40
N THR A 254 -5.45 11.56 -24.19
CA THR A 254 -4.57 12.31 -23.27
C THR A 254 -3.28 11.56 -22.97
N VAL A 255 -3.35 10.25 -22.69
CA VAL A 255 -2.16 9.43 -22.45
C VAL A 255 -1.31 9.28 -23.70
N GLU A 256 -1.92 9.01 -24.85
CA GLU A 256 -1.22 8.84 -26.12
C GLU A 256 -0.44 10.09 -26.52
N GLU A 257 -1.06 11.28 -26.42
CA GLU A 257 -0.42 12.56 -26.73
C GLU A 257 0.72 12.88 -25.76
N THR A 258 0.49 12.74 -24.45
CA THR A 258 1.50 13.15 -23.45
C THR A 258 2.71 12.21 -23.42
N LEU A 259 2.52 10.91 -23.64
CA LEU A 259 3.63 9.96 -23.80
C LEU A 259 4.40 10.21 -25.10
N TYR A 260 3.71 10.61 -26.17
CA TYR A 260 4.35 10.96 -27.43
C TYR A 260 5.27 12.19 -27.25
N ASP A 261 4.82 13.23 -26.56
CA ASP A 261 5.63 14.40 -26.23
C ASP A 261 6.85 14.06 -25.36
N ALA A 262 6.67 13.15 -24.39
CA ALA A 262 7.78 12.63 -23.58
C ALA A 262 8.80 11.85 -24.43
N ALA A 263 8.34 11.09 -25.43
CA ALA A 263 9.19 10.37 -26.38
C ALA A 263 9.92 11.29 -27.37
N VAL A 264 9.32 12.43 -27.74
CA VAL A 264 10.02 13.48 -28.49
C VAL A 264 11.15 14.06 -27.62
N SER A 265 10.82 14.41 -26.38
CA SER A 265 11.76 15.04 -25.44
C SER A 265 12.92 14.12 -25.02
N SER A 266 12.74 12.80 -25.08
CA SER A 266 13.80 11.81 -24.79
C SER A 266 14.75 11.55 -25.97
N GLY A 267 14.52 12.20 -27.11
CA GLY A 267 15.26 11.96 -28.35
C GLY A 267 14.83 10.70 -29.12
N TYR A 268 13.90 9.90 -28.58
CA TYR A 268 13.45 8.64 -29.20
C TYR A 268 12.84 8.87 -30.58
N VAL A 269 11.98 9.88 -30.71
CA VAL A 269 11.31 10.18 -32.00
C VAL A 269 12.31 10.64 -33.07
N ALA A 270 13.34 11.39 -32.69
CA ALA A 270 14.38 11.85 -33.62
C ALA A 270 15.21 10.68 -34.16
N ARG A 271 15.47 9.66 -33.33
CA ARG A 271 16.28 8.49 -33.70
C ARG A 271 15.48 7.41 -34.42
N ASP A 272 14.34 6.99 -33.85
CA ASP A 272 13.57 5.82 -34.30
C ASP A 272 12.31 6.19 -35.11
N GLY A 273 11.98 7.49 -35.16
CA GLY A 273 10.88 8.01 -35.95
C GLY A 273 9.53 8.02 -35.23
N ALA A 274 8.69 8.97 -35.65
CA ALA A 274 7.37 9.21 -35.06
C ALA A 274 6.42 7.99 -35.16
N GLY A 275 6.52 7.22 -36.23
CA GLY A 275 5.71 6.02 -36.42
C GLY A 275 6.06 4.90 -35.44
N ALA A 276 7.34 4.75 -35.08
CA ALA A 276 7.79 3.75 -34.10
C ALA A 276 7.26 4.09 -32.69
N ALA A 277 7.39 5.34 -32.26
CA ALA A 277 6.88 5.81 -30.97
C ALA A 277 5.37 5.56 -30.82
N ARG A 278 4.56 5.92 -31.82
CA ARG A 278 3.10 5.70 -31.77
C ARG A 278 2.74 4.22 -31.69
N ARG A 279 3.43 3.35 -32.44
CA ARG A 279 3.21 1.89 -32.35
C ARG A 279 3.56 1.34 -30.97
N THR A 280 4.68 1.78 -30.38
CA THR A 280 5.09 1.36 -29.04
C THR A 280 4.08 1.77 -27.98
N ILE A 281 3.60 3.01 -28.02
CA ILE A 281 2.57 3.53 -27.12
C ILE A 281 1.27 2.75 -27.28
N ALA A 282 0.77 2.62 -28.50
CA ALA A 282 -0.49 1.90 -28.78
C ALA A 282 -0.40 0.44 -28.34
N SER A 283 0.73 -0.23 -28.58
CA SER A 283 0.97 -1.61 -28.16
C SER A 283 0.96 -1.75 -26.64
N GLY A 284 1.70 -0.88 -25.94
CA GLY A 284 1.73 -0.87 -24.47
C GLY A 284 0.35 -0.60 -23.86
N LEU A 285 -0.35 0.43 -24.33
CA LEU A 285 -1.70 0.76 -23.89
C LEU A 285 -2.68 -0.39 -24.10
N ASN A 286 -2.72 -0.96 -25.31
CA ASN A 286 -3.61 -2.09 -25.60
C ASN A 286 -3.29 -3.31 -24.72
N ALA A 287 -2.01 -3.56 -24.44
CA ALA A 287 -1.60 -4.62 -23.53
C ALA A 287 -1.99 -4.34 -22.07
N GLY A 288 -1.84 -3.09 -21.61
CA GLY A 288 -2.23 -2.66 -20.27
C GLY A 288 -3.73 -2.61 -20.05
N MET A 289 -4.49 -2.38 -21.11
CA MET A 289 -5.95 -2.40 -21.09
C MET A 289 -6.55 -3.81 -21.14
N SER A 290 -5.75 -4.82 -21.49
CA SER A 290 -6.21 -6.20 -21.65
C SER A 290 -6.01 -7.00 -20.35
N PRO A 291 -7.06 -7.66 -19.82
CA PRO A 291 -6.98 -8.45 -18.58
C PRO A 291 -6.06 -9.69 -18.68
N ASP A 292 -5.69 -10.13 -19.89
CA ASP A 292 -5.05 -11.44 -20.13
C ASP A 292 -3.52 -11.43 -20.22
N LYS A 293 -2.83 -10.28 -20.20
CA LYS A 293 -1.38 -10.21 -20.50
C LYS A 293 -0.46 -9.83 -19.34
N ALA A 294 -0.90 -9.99 -18.09
CA ALA A 294 -0.06 -9.79 -16.89
C ALA A 294 1.00 -10.89 -16.64
N ARG A 295 1.26 -11.79 -17.61
CA ARG A 295 2.32 -12.80 -17.55
C ARG A 295 3.32 -12.56 -18.71
N PRO A 296 4.58 -12.19 -18.43
CA PRO A 296 5.62 -12.28 -19.45
C PRO A 296 5.89 -13.74 -19.76
N ASN A 297 5.74 -14.14 -21.03
CA ASN A 297 6.19 -15.43 -21.52
C ASN A 297 7.70 -15.58 -21.27
N ALA A 298 8.06 -16.62 -20.52
CA ALA A 298 9.42 -17.13 -20.49
C ALA A 298 9.84 -17.54 -21.90
N ARG A 299 11.11 -17.24 -22.20
CA ARG A 299 11.80 -17.30 -23.48
C ARG A 299 11.55 -18.59 -24.27
N ARG A 300 11.41 -18.45 -25.60
CA ARG A 300 11.84 -19.48 -26.55
C ARG A 300 13.31 -19.23 -26.90
N SER A 301 14.15 -20.16 -26.49
CA SER A 301 15.40 -20.57 -27.16
C SER A 301 15.55 -22.05 -26.89
#